data_AF-A0A9Q0HES6-F1
#
_entry.id   AF-A0A9Q0HES6-F1
#
_cell.length_a   1.000
_cell.length_b   1.000
_cell.length_c   1.000
_cell.angle_alpha   90.00
_cell.angle_beta   90.00
_cell.angle_gamma   90.00
#
_symmetry.space_group_name_H-M   'P 1'
#
loop_
_entity.id
_entity.type
_entity.pdbx_description
1 polymer ?
#
loop_
_entity_poly.entity_id
_entity_poly.type
_entity_poly.pdbx_seq_one_letter_code
_entity_poly.pdbx_strand_id
1 'polypeptide(L)'
;MAEPGSRNRDIMRTICAGSNLVAEAMNLLANYLVGRLVVGIGEEKNKATYEIRLLAKSGVNNRQGVNRSPTELGCVFGNGVVTDVISSTQEVFRCRHPDETALSRLFGKNIKISLQLVEKNKVVVVPSVAYYTPRRKPPTTATAASAAAARKEKSLLCACTMVHNVAKFLKEWAHYHSKLGVEKFFLYDNGSDDGLDQVVTELRESYNITISTLLWPWPKTQEAGFSHSALHARESCAWMMYMDVDEFVFSPSWINDSRSSVNMLRSLLPSSSTVPVGQVGIRCLEFGPSKQRSNPLQGVTQGYTCRRRLDQRHKSMVLLDAVDESLMNVIHHFRLKEGYRMKWLRMEEGVVNHYKYQAWPEFKKKFRQRVSAYVADWKKEANPNSNDRTPGLGFLPVEPKDWDNKFCELNDTRLQQVTQRWFGSKSRTGFKMAWQDE
;
A
#
# COMPACT_ATOMS: atom_id res chain seq x y z
N MET A 1 -23.78 -60.83 11.47
CA MET A 1 -25.11 -60.28 11.15
C MET A 1 -25.09 -58.81 11.54
N ALA A 2 -25.53 -57.95 10.62
CA ALA A 2 -25.29 -56.52 10.60
C ALA A 2 -25.93 -55.75 11.78
N GLU A 3 -25.20 -54.79 12.34
CA GLU A 3 -25.76 -53.72 13.18
C GLU A 3 -26.51 -52.69 12.31
N PRO A 4 -27.70 -52.20 12.72
CA PRO A 4 -28.40 -51.15 12.00
C PRO A 4 -27.85 -49.77 12.38
N GLY A 5 -27.45 -49.03 11.34
CA GLY A 5 -26.80 -47.73 11.43
C GLY A 5 -27.63 -46.63 12.10
N SER A 6 -26.90 -45.79 12.85
CA SER A 6 -27.39 -44.57 13.48
C SER A 6 -27.90 -43.57 12.42
N ARG A 7 -29.14 -43.11 12.61
CA ARG A 7 -29.74 -41.98 11.88
C ARG A 7 -28.97 -40.69 12.21
N ASN A 8 -28.05 -40.30 11.34
CA ASN A 8 -27.39 -38.99 11.38
C ASN A 8 -27.70 -38.20 10.10
N ARG A 9 -29.00 -38.07 9.79
CA ARG A 9 -29.52 -37.14 8.79
C ARG A 9 -30.60 -36.32 9.47
N ASP A 10 -30.24 -35.11 9.92
CA ASP A 10 -31.10 -33.92 9.93
C ASP A 10 -30.52 -32.70 10.68
N ILE A 11 -29.20 -32.48 10.68
CA ILE A 11 -28.60 -31.23 11.20
C ILE A 11 -28.08 -30.30 10.08
N MET A 12 -28.14 -30.72 8.81
CA MET A 12 -27.67 -29.91 7.67
C MET A 12 -28.77 -29.06 7.00
N ARG A 13 -29.97 -28.97 7.58
CA ARG A 13 -31.11 -28.26 6.95
C ARG A 13 -31.67 -27.05 7.71
N THR A 14 -30.99 -26.54 8.74
CA THR A 14 -31.44 -25.35 9.47
C THR A 14 -30.33 -24.35 9.72
N ILE A 15 -29.65 -23.91 8.66
CA ILE A 15 -28.86 -22.67 8.68
C ILE A 15 -29.42 -21.73 7.62
N CYS A 16 -30.50 -21.04 7.97
CA CYS A 16 -31.00 -19.94 7.16
C CYS A 16 -30.08 -18.72 7.35
N ALA A 17 -29.64 -18.11 6.25
CA ALA A 17 -29.01 -16.80 6.29
C ALA A 17 -29.95 -15.79 6.94
N GLY A 18 -29.51 -15.15 8.03
CA GLY A 18 -30.29 -14.15 8.78
C GLY A 18 -30.85 -14.59 10.15
N SER A 19 -30.40 -15.71 10.73
CA SER A 19 -30.75 -16.05 12.12
C SER A 19 -29.87 -15.28 13.13
N ASN A 20 -30.44 -14.90 14.28
CA ASN A 20 -29.71 -14.21 15.36
C ASN A 20 -28.50 -15.03 15.86
N LEU A 21 -28.61 -16.36 15.87
CA LEU A 21 -27.53 -17.28 16.23
C LEU A 21 -26.32 -17.18 15.30
N VAL A 22 -26.54 -17.00 13.99
CA VAL A 22 -25.44 -16.82 13.03
C VAL A 22 -24.80 -15.43 13.20
N ALA A 23 -25.60 -14.39 13.46
CA ALA A 23 -25.07 -13.06 13.74
C ALA A 23 -24.23 -13.02 15.03
N GLU A 24 -24.67 -13.72 16.06
CA GLU A 24 -23.97 -13.83 17.34
C GLU A 24 -22.68 -14.65 17.22
N ALA A 25 -22.70 -15.77 16.49
CA ALA A 25 -21.51 -16.55 16.16
C ALA A 25 -20.48 -15.73 15.35
N MET A 26 -20.93 -14.91 14.40
CA MET A 26 -20.05 -14.02 13.62
C MET A 26 -19.46 -12.90 14.47
N ASN A 27 -20.22 -12.35 15.43
CA ASN A 27 -19.69 -11.39 16.40
C ASN A 27 -18.64 -12.01 17.33
N LEU A 28 -18.87 -13.24 17.81
CA LEU A 28 -17.90 -13.98 18.61
C LEU A 28 -16.62 -14.26 17.83
N LEU A 29 -16.75 -14.68 16.57
CA LEU A 29 -15.61 -14.89 15.68
C LEU A 29 -14.86 -13.58 15.42
N ALA A 30 -15.56 -12.48 15.12
CA ALA A 30 -14.94 -11.18 14.92
C ALA A 30 -14.18 -10.71 16.18
N ASN A 31 -14.77 -10.81 17.36
CA ASN A 31 -14.13 -10.45 18.62
C ASN A 31 -12.91 -11.34 18.91
N TYR A 32 -13.00 -12.64 18.63
CA TYR A 32 -11.87 -13.56 18.77
C TYR A 32 -10.72 -13.17 17.83
N LEU A 33 -11.01 -12.93 16.55
CA LEU A 33 -10.01 -12.54 15.55
C LEU A 33 -9.38 -11.18 15.88
N VAL A 34 -10.16 -10.23 16.38
CA VAL A 34 -9.68 -8.93 16.86
C VAL A 34 -8.79 -9.10 18.09
N GLY A 35 -9.20 -9.93 19.06
CA GLY A 35 -8.36 -10.27 20.20
C GLY A 35 -7.02 -10.84 19.77
N ARG A 36 -7.02 -11.80 18.85
CA ARG A 36 -5.78 -12.38 18.29
C ARG A 36 -4.95 -11.38 17.49
N LEU A 37 -5.57 -10.43 16.78
CA LEU A 37 -4.84 -9.35 16.12
C LEU A 37 -4.16 -8.39 17.10
N VAL A 38 -4.84 -8.04 18.20
CA VAL A 38 -4.36 -7.01 19.14
C VAL A 38 -3.33 -7.58 20.11
N VAL A 39 -3.59 -8.75 20.69
CA VAL A 39 -2.77 -9.35 21.76
C VAL A 39 -2.11 -10.68 21.37
N GLY A 40 -2.38 -11.24 20.19
CA GLY A 40 -1.81 -12.52 19.79
C GLY A 40 -0.32 -12.46 19.42
N ILE A 41 0.33 -13.62 19.51
CA ILE A 41 1.70 -13.82 18.99
C ILE A 41 1.71 -13.86 17.46
N GLY A 42 2.87 -13.77 16.82
CA GLY A 42 2.99 -13.62 15.36
C GLY A 42 2.16 -14.62 14.54
N GLU A 43 2.18 -15.90 14.93
CA GLU A 43 1.37 -16.95 14.26
C GLU A 43 -0.13 -16.75 14.45
N GLU A 44 -0.57 -16.32 15.64
CA GLU A 44 -1.97 -16.03 15.94
C GLU A 44 -2.47 -14.79 15.20
N LYS A 45 -1.64 -13.75 15.09
CA LYS A 45 -1.91 -12.56 14.29
C LYS A 45 -2.03 -12.90 12.81
N ASN A 46 -1.13 -13.74 12.29
CA ASN A 46 -1.15 -14.19 10.89
C ASN A 46 -2.39 -15.04 10.59
N LYS A 47 -2.76 -15.94 11.49
CA LYS A 47 -3.98 -16.75 11.37
C LYS A 47 -5.23 -15.88 11.46
N ALA A 48 -5.27 -14.91 12.38
CA ALA A 48 -6.39 -13.99 12.50
C ALA A 48 -6.54 -13.10 11.26
N THR A 49 -5.43 -12.62 10.72
CA THR A 49 -5.35 -11.89 9.46
C THR A 49 -5.87 -12.72 8.29
N TYR A 50 -5.51 -14.01 8.23
CA TYR A 50 -5.99 -14.93 7.20
C TYR A 50 -7.50 -15.19 7.29
N GLU A 51 -8.04 -15.37 8.50
CA GLU A 51 -9.50 -15.52 8.69
C GLU A 51 -10.25 -14.22 8.35
N ILE A 52 -9.71 -13.06 8.72
CA ILE A 52 -10.24 -11.75 8.30
C ILE A 52 -10.19 -11.61 6.78
N ARG A 53 -9.15 -12.12 6.11
CA ARG A 53 -9.07 -12.18 4.63
C ARG A 53 -10.23 -12.93 4.01
N LEU A 54 -10.59 -14.07 4.59
CA LEU A 54 -11.68 -14.91 4.13
C LEU A 54 -13.02 -14.21 4.34
N LEU A 55 -13.19 -13.52 5.47
CA LEU A 55 -14.39 -12.77 5.83
C LEU A 55 -14.56 -11.48 5.01
N ALA A 56 -13.49 -10.72 4.76
CA ALA A 56 -13.51 -9.44 4.05
C ALA A 56 -13.86 -9.54 2.56
N LYS A 57 -13.86 -10.75 1.99
CA LYS A 57 -14.34 -11.04 0.63
C LYS A 57 -15.84 -10.72 0.43
N SER A 58 -16.54 -10.32 1.50
CA SER A 58 -17.93 -9.89 1.56
C SER A 58 -18.14 -8.37 1.74
N GLY A 59 -17.11 -7.55 1.49
CA GLY A 59 -17.16 -6.08 1.69
C GLY A 59 -18.33 -5.35 0.99
N VAL A 60 -18.67 -4.17 1.51
CA VAL A 60 -19.81 -3.33 1.07
C VAL A 60 -19.74 -2.98 -0.43
N ASN A 61 -18.55 -2.59 -0.91
CA ASN A 61 -18.24 -2.32 -2.31
C ASN A 61 -17.24 -3.38 -2.81
N ASN A 62 -17.71 -4.59 -3.14
CA ASN A 62 -16.85 -5.74 -3.44
C ASN A 62 -16.42 -5.88 -4.92
N ARG A 63 -16.81 -4.94 -5.80
CA ARG A 63 -16.50 -4.96 -7.23
C ARG A 63 -15.84 -3.66 -7.66
N GLN A 64 -14.76 -3.76 -8.43
CA GLN A 64 -14.05 -2.59 -8.94
C GLN A 64 -15.00 -1.74 -9.79
N GLY A 65 -15.02 -0.43 -9.52
CA GLY A 65 -15.86 0.52 -10.26
C GLY A 65 -17.35 0.47 -9.92
N VAL A 66 -17.78 -0.40 -9.00
CA VAL A 66 -19.18 -0.50 -8.54
C VAL A 66 -19.24 -0.18 -7.06
N ASN A 67 -19.68 1.03 -6.74
CA ASN A 67 -19.89 1.48 -5.37
C ASN A 67 -21.38 1.63 -5.09
N ARG A 68 -21.81 1.30 -3.87
CA ARG A 68 -23.16 1.62 -3.38
C ARG A 68 -23.35 3.12 -3.28
N SER A 69 -24.57 3.57 -3.51
CA SER A 69 -24.91 4.99 -3.36
C SER A 69 -24.74 5.39 -1.89
N PRO A 70 -24.17 6.58 -1.58
CA PRO A 70 -24.14 7.09 -0.22
C PRO A 70 -25.53 7.13 0.45
N THR A 71 -26.61 7.32 -0.32
CA THR A 71 -27.99 7.34 0.18
C THR A 71 -28.52 5.98 0.65
N GLU A 72 -27.86 4.88 0.26
CA GLU A 72 -28.19 3.51 0.70
C GLU A 72 -27.49 3.15 2.02
N LEU A 73 -26.66 4.06 2.53
CA LEU A 73 -25.74 3.83 3.64
C LEU A 73 -25.94 4.88 4.74
N GLY A 74 -25.68 4.49 5.98
CA GLY A 74 -25.62 5.39 7.13
C GLY A 74 -24.37 5.13 7.96
N CYS A 75 -23.82 6.16 8.61
CA CYS A 75 -22.75 5.99 9.58
C CYS A 75 -23.31 5.99 10.98
N VAL A 76 -23.11 4.89 11.69
CA VAL A 76 -23.58 4.68 13.06
C VAL A 76 -22.44 4.95 14.03
N PHE A 77 -22.64 5.92 14.91
CA PHE A 77 -21.75 6.28 16.01
C PHE A 77 -22.32 5.73 17.31
N GLY A 78 -21.57 4.83 17.94
CA GLY A 78 -22.02 4.12 19.14
C GLY A 78 -23.28 3.31 18.85
N ASN A 79 -24.26 3.37 19.75
CA ASN A 79 -25.48 2.57 19.67
C ASN A 79 -26.72 3.39 19.25
N GLY A 80 -26.56 4.57 18.63
CA GLY A 80 -27.78 5.34 18.29
C GLY A 80 -27.64 6.63 17.50
N VAL A 81 -26.45 7.17 17.25
CA VAL A 81 -26.31 8.37 16.42
C VAL A 81 -26.03 7.94 14.98
N VAL A 82 -26.99 8.14 14.08
CA VAL A 82 -26.83 7.85 12.65
C VAL A 82 -26.67 9.15 11.89
N THR A 83 -25.69 9.18 10.99
CA THR A 83 -25.39 10.33 10.12
C THR A 83 -25.28 9.87 8.68
N ASP A 84 -25.51 10.79 7.75
CA ASP A 84 -25.40 10.51 6.32
C ASP A 84 -23.98 10.09 5.93
N VAL A 85 -23.90 9.12 5.02
CA VAL A 85 -22.70 8.92 4.22
C VAL A 85 -22.67 9.98 3.13
N ILE A 86 -21.59 10.74 3.06
CA ILE A 86 -21.35 11.80 2.06
C ILE A 86 -20.66 11.22 0.83
N SER A 87 -19.79 10.22 1.02
CA SER A 87 -19.06 9.57 -0.07
C SER A 87 -18.87 8.09 0.22
N SER A 88 -19.04 7.27 -0.82
CA SER A 88 -18.85 5.81 -0.83
C SER A 88 -17.98 5.50 -2.03
N THR A 89 -16.71 5.18 -1.80
CA THR A 89 -15.75 4.90 -2.89
C THR A 89 -14.76 3.84 -2.45
N GLN A 90 -14.72 2.71 -3.16
CA GLN A 90 -13.89 1.56 -2.80
C GLN A 90 -14.17 1.15 -1.35
N GLU A 91 -13.14 0.96 -0.52
CA GLU A 91 -13.26 0.66 0.90
C GLU A 91 -13.32 1.92 1.79
N VAL A 92 -13.44 3.12 1.18
CA VAL A 92 -13.46 4.42 1.88
C VAL A 92 -14.88 4.97 1.94
N PHE A 93 -15.32 5.29 3.15
CA PHE A 93 -16.62 5.89 3.42
C PHE A 93 -16.44 7.18 4.22
N ARG A 94 -17.05 8.27 3.74
CA ARG A 94 -17.03 9.56 4.43
C ARG A 94 -18.37 9.78 5.10
N CYS A 95 -18.35 9.93 6.41
CA CYS A 95 -19.52 10.23 7.21
C CYS A 95 -19.63 11.73 7.45
N ARG A 96 -20.85 12.26 7.49
CA ARG A 96 -21.07 13.56 8.11
C ARG A 96 -20.70 13.46 9.58
N HIS A 97 -19.96 14.46 10.07
CA HIS A 97 -19.57 14.50 11.47
C HIS A 97 -20.81 14.79 12.33
N PRO A 98 -21.10 14.01 13.39
CA PRO A 98 -22.21 14.31 14.27
C PRO A 98 -21.97 15.59 15.06
N ASP A 99 -23.03 16.37 15.30
CA ASP A 99 -22.91 17.61 16.08
C ASP A 99 -22.41 17.37 17.52
N GLU A 100 -21.91 18.43 18.17
CA GLU A 100 -21.35 18.33 19.53
C GLU A 100 -22.39 17.83 20.55
N THR A 101 -23.67 18.12 20.36
CA THR A 101 -24.76 17.67 21.25
C THR A 101 -25.01 16.16 21.14
N ALA A 102 -25.06 15.62 19.92
CA ALA A 102 -25.21 14.21 19.63
C ALA A 102 -24.00 13.41 20.11
N LEU A 103 -22.79 13.92 19.91
CA LEU A 103 -21.58 13.35 20.49
C LEU A 103 -21.60 13.42 22.02
N SER A 104 -22.16 14.49 22.60
CA SER A 104 -22.19 14.63 24.05
C SER A 104 -23.05 13.57 24.74
N ARG A 105 -24.09 13.09 24.08
CA ARG A 105 -24.90 11.95 24.53
C ARG A 105 -24.12 10.63 24.55
N LEU A 106 -22.96 10.59 23.91
CA LEU A 106 -22.07 9.42 23.83
C LEU A 106 -20.80 9.58 24.69
N PHE A 107 -20.64 10.67 25.47
CA PHE A 107 -19.45 10.92 26.31
C PHE A 107 -19.17 9.78 27.30
N GLY A 108 -17.88 9.50 27.53
CA GLY A 108 -17.42 8.47 28.48
C GLY A 108 -17.42 7.05 27.92
N LYS A 109 -17.83 6.83 26.65
CA LYS A 109 -17.81 5.52 25.99
C LYS A 109 -16.82 5.54 24.81
N ASN A 110 -16.13 4.43 24.58
CA ASN A 110 -15.43 4.20 23.32
C ASN A 110 -16.46 4.15 22.18
N ILE A 111 -16.59 5.24 21.43
CA ILE A 111 -17.60 5.36 20.37
C ILE A 111 -17.12 4.54 19.16
N LYS A 112 -17.67 3.33 19.00
CA LYS A 112 -17.47 2.53 17.79
C LYS A 112 -18.17 3.19 16.61
N ILE A 113 -17.53 3.22 15.44
CA ILE A 113 -18.12 3.69 14.19
C ILE A 113 -18.38 2.49 13.29
N SER A 114 -19.61 2.32 12.84
CA SER A 114 -20.03 1.26 11.91
C SER A 114 -20.76 1.85 10.70
N LEU A 115 -20.83 1.06 9.62
CA LEU A 115 -21.70 1.36 8.49
C LEU A 115 -23.02 0.62 8.66
N GLN A 116 -24.11 1.28 8.30
CA GLN A 116 -25.45 0.73 8.19
C GLN A 116 -25.79 0.65 6.70
N LEU A 117 -26.38 -0.46 6.28
CA LEU A 117 -26.90 -0.64 4.93
C LEU A 117 -28.40 -0.90 4.99
N VAL A 118 -29.09 -0.45 3.95
CA VAL A 118 -30.48 -0.83 3.69
C VAL A 118 -30.51 -1.86 2.57
N GLU A 119 -30.88 -3.12 2.89
CA GLU A 119 -31.03 -4.20 1.92
C GLU A 119 -32.42 -4.82 2.00
N LYS A 120 -33.19 -4.79 0.90
CA LYS A 120 -34.53 -5.42 0.82
C LYS A 120 -35.43 -5.04 2.01
N ASN A 121 -35.45 -3.76 2.39
CA ASN A 121 -36.16 -3.20 3.55
C ASN A 121 -35.69 -3.72 4.93
N LYS A 122 -34.50 -4.34 5.01
CA LYS A 122 -33.83 -4.68 6.27
C LYS A 122 -32.62 -3.79 6.47
N VAL A 123 -32.49 -3.31 7.69
CA VAL A 123 -31.31 -2.57 8.14
C VAL A 123 -30.27 -3.56 8.64
N VAL A 124 -29.07 -3.52 8.05
CA VAL A 124 -27.93 -4.33 8.47
C VAL A 124 -26.80 -3.41 8.91
N VAL A 125 -26.24 -3.64 10.10
CA VAL A 125 -25.07 -2.90 10.58
C VAL A 125 -23.82 -3.75 10.35
N VAL A 126 -22.84 -3.20 9.65
CA VAL A 126 -21.55 -3.84 9.41
C VAL A 126 -20.75 -3.87 10.72
N PRO A 127 -20.26 -5.04 11.14
CA PRO A 127 -19.31 -5.13 12.23
C PRO A 127 -18.08 -4.25 11.97
N SER A 128 -17.66 -3.50 12.99
CA SER A 128 -16.53 -2.58 12.88
C SER A 128 -15.59 -2.69 14.07
N VAL A 129 -14.33 -2.43 13.77
CA VAL A 129 -13.23 -2.27 14.73
C VAL A 129 -12.76 -0.82 14.82
N ALA A 130 -13.38 0.08 14.06
CA ALA A 130 -13.04 1.50 14.04
C ALA A 130 -13.69 2.22 15.22
N TYR A 131 -12.90 3.05 15.90
CA TYR A 131 -13.37 3.91 16.98
C TYR A 131 -13.19 5.38 16.60
N TYR A 132 -14.19 6.17 16.95
CA TYR A 132 -14.14 7.62 16.81
C TYR A 132 -13.08 8.19 17.75
N THR A 133 -12.14 8.91 17.18
CA THR A 133 -11.17 9.70 17.94
C THR A 133 -11.61 11.16 17.89
N PRO A 134 -12.00 11.78 19.02
CA PRO A 134 -12.38 13.18 19.03
C PRO A 134 -11.24 14.07 18.51
N ARG A 135 -11.59 15.10 17.73
CA ARG A 135 -10.62 16.14 17.37
C ARG A 135 -10.08 16.76 18.67
N ARG A 136 -8.77 16.72 18.88
CA ARG A 136 -8.14 17.53 19.92
C ARG A 136 -8.37 18.99 19.55
N LYS A 137 -9.14 19.73 20.36
CA LYS A 137 -9.16 21.19 20.28
C LYS A 137 -7.73 21.65 20.56
N PRO A 138 -7.13 22.53 19.72
CA PRO A 138 -5.84 23.11 20.06
C PRO A 138 -5.97 23.77 21.45
N PRO A 139 -4.94 23.68 22.31
CA PRO A 139 -5.01 24.26 23.65
C PRO A 139 -5.45 25.72 23.53
N THR A 140 -6.49 26.10 24.27
CA THR A 140 -7.12 27.44 24.25
C THR A 140 -6.17 28.57 24.64
N THR A 141 -4.97 28.24 25.11
CA THR A 141 -3.88 29.15 25.47
C THR A 141 -2.81 29.31 24.37
N ALA A 142 -2.88 28.55 23.27
CA ALA A 142 -1.97 28.73 22.15
C ALA A 142 -2.42 29.92 21.29
N THR A 143 -1.59 30.97 21.25
CA THR A 143 -1.79 32.07 20.30
C THR A 143 -1.64 31.56 18.87
N ALA A 144 -2.26 32.21 17.89
CA ALA A 144 -2.09 31.85 16.48
C ALA A 144 -0.60 31.82 16.07
N ALA A 145 0.23 32.65 16.70
CA ALA A 145 1.68 32.67 16.55
C ALA A 145 2.38 31.42 17.14
N SER A 146 1.98 30.92 18.32
CA SER A 146 2.55 29.69 18.88
C SER A 146 2.10 28.43 18.15
N ALA A 147 0.87 28.42 17.62
CA ALA A 147 0.36 27.33 16.78
C ALA A 147 1.07 27.29 15.41
N ALA A 148 1.39 28.46 14.83
CA ALA A 148 2.21 28.56 13.62
C ALA A 148 3.68 28.16 13.88
N ALA A 149 4.26 28.58 15.01
CA ALA A 149 5.63 28.23 15.41
C ALA A 149 5.80 26.74 15.78
N ALA A 150 4.75 26.09 16.30
CA ALA A 150 4.74 24.66 16.59
C ALA A 150 4.45 23.78 15.37
N ARG A 151 4.02 24.37 14.24
CA ARG A 151 3.77 23.61 13.02
C ARG A 151 5.10 23.29 12.37
N LYS A 152 5.65 22.12 12.72
CA LYS A 152 6.85 21.55 12.09
C LYS A 152 6.69 21.65 10.57
N GLU A 153 7.69 22.19 9.90
CA GLU A 153 7.69 22.34 8.45
C GLU A 153 7.46 20.96 7.81
N LYS A 154 6.57 20.90 6.82
CA LYS A 154 6.27 19.64 6.11
C LYS A 154 7.51 19.22 5.34
N SER A 155 7.84 17.93 5.38
CA SER A 155 8.74 17.34 4.41
C SER A 155 8.19 17.59 3.00
N LEU A 156 9.03 18.06 2.09
CA LEU A 156 8.65 18.34 0.72
C LEU A 156 8.22 17.06 0.00
N LEU A 157 9.02 15.99 0.11
CA LEU A 157 8.76 14.71 -0.56
C LEU A 157 8.90 13.54 0.41
N CYS A 158 7.83 12.77 0.51
CA CYS A 158 7.77 11.51 1.24
C CYS A 158 7.51 10.34 0.29
N ALA A 159 7.76 9.11 0.73
CA ALA A 159 7.40 7.90 0.00
C ALA A 159 6.49 7.00 0.84
N CYS A 160 5.52 6.37 0.20
CA CYS A 160 4.58 5.45 0.84
C CYS A 160 4.49 4.16 0.04
N THR A 161 4.52 3.04 0.76
CA THR A 161 4.36 1.71 0.15
C THR A 161 3.72 0.71 1.11
N MET A 162 3.14 -0.34 0.56
CA MET A 162 2.64 -1.49 1.31
C MET A 162 3.61 -2.65 1.17
N VAL A 163 4.02 -3.23 2.28
CA VAL A 163 5.10 -4.21 2.31
C VAL A 163 4.64 -5.53 2.92
N HIS A 164 5.24 -6.63 2.45
CA HIS A 164 5.17 -7.94 3.07
C HIS A 164 6.44 -8.69 2.68
N ASN A 165 7.26 -9.03 3.66
CA ASN A 165 8.50 -9.78 3.48
C ASN A 165 9.46 -9.17 2.44
N VAL A 166 9.83 -7.91 2.70
CA VAL A 166 10.69 -7.10 1.81
C VAL A 166 12.01 -6.67 2.46
N ALA A 167 12.37 -7.21 3.63
CA ALA A 167 13.56 -6.82 4.38
C ALA A 167 14.82 -6.84 3.51
N LYS A 168 14.93 -7.84 2.62
CA LYS A 168 16.04 -7.99 1.66
C LYS A 168 16.20 -6.85 0.64
N PHE A 169 15.13 -6.12 0.34
CA PHE A 169 15.12 -5.06 -0.69
C PHE A 169 15.13 -3.67 -0.07
N LEU A 170 14.67 -3.56 1.17
CA LEU A 170 14.36 -2.28 1.79
C LEU A 170 15.59 -1.37 1.95
N LYS A 171 16.77 -1.94 2.27
CA LYS A 171 17.99 -1.14 2.45
C LYS A 171 18.39 -0.39 1.18
N GLU A 172 18.48 -1.10 0.05
CA GLU A 172 18.79 -0.52 -1.26
C GLU A 172 17.77 0.56 -1.63
N TRP A 173 16.48 0.23 -1.53
CA TRP A 173 15.41 1.13 -1.93
C TRP A 173 15.33 2.40 -1.08
N ALA A 174 15.40 2.27 0.26
CA ALA A 174 15.33 3.40 1.17
C ALA A 174 16.59 4.28 1.09
N HIS A 175 17.78 3.67 1.03
CA HIS A 175 19.04 4.39 0.90
C HIS A 175 19.07 5.20 -0.40
N TYR A 176 18.75 4.57 -1.53
CA TYR A 176 18.71 5.22 -2.83
C TYR A 176 17.78 6.44 -2.82
N HIS A 177 16.50 6.25 -2.46
CA HIS A 177 15.53 7.33 -2.53
C HIS A 177 15.78 8.43 -1.48
N SER A 178 16.34 8.09 -0.31
CA SER A 178 16.71 9.08 0.69
C SER A 178 17.80 10.03 0.18
N LYS A 179 18.84 9.49 -0.46
CA LYS A 179 19.94 10.29 -1.03
C LYS A 179 19.51 11.14 -2.22
N LEU A 180 18.37 10.82 -2.83
CA LEU A 180 17.81 11.52 -3.97
C LEU A 180 16.72 12.55 -3.60
N GLY A 181 16.36 12.66 -2.32
CA GLY A 181 15.47 13.72 -1.81
C GLY A 181 14.19 13.27 -1.12
N VAL A 182 13.97 11.96 -0.90
CA VAL A 182 12.88 11.49 -0.03
C VAL A 182 13.28 11.69 1.44
N GLU A 183 12.46 12.44 2.17
CA GLU A 183 12.77 12.86 3.53
C GLU A 183 12.12 11.96 4.59
N LYS A 184 11.01 11.31 4.24
CA LYS A 184 10.29 10.39 5.13
C LYS A 184 9.62 9.26 4.37
N PHE A 185 9.68 8.06 4.95
CA PHE A 185 9.08 6.85 4.41
C PHE A 185 7.92 6.38 5.29
N PHE A 186 6.84 5.93 4.68
CA PHE A 186 5.71 5.28 5.33
C PHE A 186 5.58 3.85 4.81
N LEU A 187 5.77 2.87 5.70
CA LEU A 187 5.67 1.44 5.38
C LEU A 187 4.39 0.89 6.00
N TYR A 188 3.46 0.45 5.17
CA TYR A 188 2.25 -0.25 5.59
C TYR A 188 2.54 -1.73 5.58
N ASP A 189 2.91 -2.28 6.73
CA ASP A 189 3.34 -3.66 6.85
C ASP A 189 2.15 -4.62 6.95
N ASN A 190 2.02 -5.51 5.97
CA ASN A 190 0.99 -6.54 5.91
C ASN A 190 1.47 -7.83 6.61
N GLY A 191 1.97 -7.68 7.84
CA GLY A 191 2.43 -8.79 8.69
C GLY A 191 3.68 -9.47 8.16
N SER A 192 4.79 -8.74 8.03
CA SER A 192 6.08 -9.32 7.65
C SER A 192 6.67 -10.18 8.78
N ASP A 193 7.38 -11.24 8.41
CA ASP A 193 8.09 -12.16 9.31
C ASP A 193 9.55 -12.40 8.88
N ASP A 194 10.07 -11.61 7.95
CA ASP A 194 11.42 -11.73 7.39
C ASP A 194 12.47 -10.83 8.05
N GLY A 195 12.21 -10.34 9.27
CA GLY A 195 13.12 -9.45 10.00
C GLY A 195 13.01 -7.97 9.60
N LEU A 196 11.90 -7.55 8.97
CA LEU A 196 11.66 -6.16 8.56
C LEU A 196 11.99 -5.12 9.64
N ASP A 197 11.59 -5.36 10.89
CA ASP A 197 11.82 -4.43 12.01
C ASP A 197 13.31 -4.20 12.31
N GLN A 198 14.15 -5.24 12.15
CA GLN A 198 15.60 -5.11 12.31
C GLN A 198 16.18 -4.20 11.23
N VAL A 199 15.78 -4.41 9.97
CA VAL A 199 16.22 -3.58 8.85
C VAL A 199 15.74 -2.14 8.98
N VAL A 200 14.50 -1.92 9.43
CA VAL A 200 13.98 -0.57 9.68
C VAL A 200 14.75 0.14 10.81
N THR A 201 15.12 -0.59 11.86
CA THR A 201 15.91 -0.05 12.97
C THR A 201 17.29 0.37 12.48
N GLU A 202 17.97 -0.49 11.72
CA GLU A 202 19.26 -0.18 11.14
C GLU A 202 19.20 1.02 10.18
N LEU A 203 18.16 1.13 9.34
CA LEU A 203 17.99 2.29 8.45
C LEU A 203 17.79 3.61 9.22
N ARG A 204 17.13 3.57 10.39
CA ARG A 204 16.99 4.74 11.25
C ARG A 204 18.30 5.10 11.93
N GLU A 205 19.00 4.13 12.50
CA GLU A 205 20.15 4.35 13.37
C GLU A 205 21.45 4.55 12.58
N SER A 206 21.74 3.66 11.63
CA SER A 206 23.00 3.66 10.87
C SER A 206 22.96 4.57 9.65
N TYR A 207 21.78 4.76 9.05
CA TYR A 207 21.62 5.56 7.82
C TYR A 207 20.92 6.90 8.04
N ASN A 208 20.42 7.18 9.26
CA ASN A 208 19.67 8.39 9.59
C ASN A 208 18.45 8.62 8.68
N ILE A 209 17.72 7.55 8.34
CA ILE A 209 16.54 7.60 7.47
C ILE A 209 15.26 7.63 8.33
N THR A 210 14.40 8.62 8.11
CA THR A 210 13.12 8.70 8.83
C THR A 210 12.10 7.75 8.21
N ILE A 211 11.76 6.68 8.94
CA ILE A 211 10.78 5.68 8.52
C ILE A 211 9.66 5.59 9.57
N SER A 212 8.40 5.54 9.14
CA SER A 212 7.23 5.23 9.98
C SER A 212 6.59 3.93 9.48
N THR A 213 6.60 2.90 10.32
CA THR A 213 5.98 1.60 10.00
C THR A 213 4.62 1.54 10.69
N LEU A 214 3.58 1.19 9.93
CA LEU A 214 2.23 0.98 10.41
C LEU A 214 1.83 -0.46 10.12
N LEU A 215 1.41 -1.20 11.14
CA LEU A 215 0.81 -2.51 10.94
C LEU A 215 -0.51 -2.35 10.18
N TRP A 216 -0.61 -2.99 9.02
CA TRP A 216 -1.77 -2.96 8.14
C TRP A 216 -2.22 -4.41 7.84
N PRO A 217 -2.87 -5.08 8.82
CA PRO A 217 -3.15 -6.52 8.76
C PRO A 217 -4.32 -6.85 7.82
N TRP A 218 -4.75 -5.90 6.97
CA TRP A 218 -5.85 -6.11 6.05
C TRP A 218 -5.29 -6.51 4.68
N PRO A 219 -5.45 -7.76 4.26
CA PRO A 219 -4.99 -8.21 2.95
C PRO A 219 -5.90 -7.65 1.86
N LYS A 220 -5.36 -7.45 0.65
CA LYS A 220 -6.14 -6.95 -0.49
C LYS A 220 -6.77 -5.57 -0.23
N THR A 221 -6.05 -4.67 0.45
CA THR A 221 -6.54 -3.32 0.78
C THR A 221 -5.48 -2.24 0.53
N GLN A 222 -4.66 -2.44 -0.51
CA GLN A 222 -3.61 -1.48 -0.88
C GLN A 222 -4.18 -0.07 -1.12
N GLU A 223 -5.29 0.00 -1.83
CA GLU A 223 -6.03 1.24 -2.14
C GLU A 223 -6.51 1.95 -0.84
N ALA A 224 -6.98 1.19 0.14
CA ALA A 224 -7.39 1.71 1.45
C ALA A 224 -6.19 2.17 2.29
N GLY A 225 -5.08 1.42 2.27
CA GLY A 225 -3.83 1.79 2.95
C GLY A 225 -3.27 3.10 2.43
N PHE A 226 -3.28 3.30 1.11
CA PHE A 226 -2.85 4.54 0.47
C PHE A 226 -3.82 5.70 0.71
N SER A 227 -5.12 5.43 0.78
CA SER A 227 -6.12 6.42 1.23
C SER A 227 -5.85 6.88 2.65
N HIS A 228 -5.58 5.94 3.57
CA HIS A 228 -5.19 6.25 4.94
C HIS A 228 -3.90 7.07 4.96
N SER A 229 -2.90 6.73 4.14
CA SER A 229 -1.61 7.43 4.13
C SER A 229 -1.73 8.87 3.64
N ALA A 230 -2.57 9.12 2.63
CA ALA A 230 -2.83 10.46 2.12
C ALA A 230 -3.36 11.39 3.22
N LEU A 231 -4.21 10.88 4.12
CA LEU A 231 -4.71 11.63 5.27
C LEU A 231 -3.69 11.73 6.41
N HIS A 232 -3.12 10.58 6.79
CA HIS A 232 -2.23 10.47 7.94
C HIS A 232 -0.95 11.31 7.77
N ALA A 233 -0.40 11.33 6.54
CA ALA A 233 0.82 12.05 6.23
C ALA A 233 0.59 13.51 5.85
N ARG A 234 -0.66 13.96 5.62
CA ARG A 234 -1.00 15.28 5.07
C ARG A 234 -0.39 16.45 5.82
N GLU A 235 -0.33 16.36 7.15
CA GLU A 235 0.22 17.42 8.00
C GLU A 235 1.75 17.38 8.11
N SER A 236 2.38 16.29 7.66
CA SER A 236 3.83 16.09 7.74
C SER A 236 4.56 16.08 6.40
N CYS A 237 3.83 15.92 5.29
CA CYS A 237 4.37 15.79 3.95
C CYS A 237 3.59 16.68 2.97
N ALA A 238 4.29 17.33 2.04
CA ALA A 238 3.65 18.06 0.94
C ALA A 238 3.34 17.11 -0.23
N TRP A 239 4.38 16.47 -0.78
CA TRP A 239 4.26 15.47 -1.84
C TRP A 239 4.47 14.05 -1.30
N MET A 240 3.76 13.09 -1.88
CA MET A 240 3.88 11.67 -1.58
C MET A 240 4.12 10.87 -2.85
N MET A 241 5.19 10.09 -2.85
CA MET A 241 5.52 9.13 -3.90
C MET A 241 4.95 7.75 -3.55
N TYR A 242 4.07 7.22 -4.40
CA TYR A 242 3.45 5.91 -4.21
C TYR A 242 4.11 4.86 -5.10
N MET A 243 5.07 4.12 -4.56
CA MET A 243 5.93 3.19 -5.31
C MET A 243 6.25 1.93 -4.50
N ASP A 244 6.45 0.82 -5.19
CA ASP A 244 6.83 -0.47 -4.60
C ASP A 244 8.34 -0.51 -4.34
N VAL A 245 8.78 -1.41 -3.44
CA VAL A 245 10.19 -1.52 -3.02
C VAL A 245 11.14 -2.02 -4.13
N ASP A 246 10.58 -2.57 -5.22
CA ASP A 246 11.31 -3.01 -6.41
C ASP A 246 11.31 -1.95 -7.54
N GLU A 247 11.04 -0.68 -7.19
CA GLU A 247 10.87 0.40 -8.16
C GLU A 247 11.71 1.63 -7.83
N PHE A 248 12.47 2.09 -8.83
CA PHE A 248 13.49 3.13 -8.67
C PHE A 248 13.24 4.26 -9.66
N VAL A 249 12.99 5.47 -9.15
CA VAL A 249 12.89 6.66 -10.01
C VAL A 249 14.28 7.02 -10.52
N PHE A 250 14.38 7.27 -11.82
CA PHE A 250 15.62 7.61 -12.51
C PHE A 250 15.36 8.67 -13.58
N SER A 251 16.23 9.66 -13.72
CA SER A 251 16.25 10.54 -14.89
C SER A 251 17.47 10.24 -15.75
N PRO A 252 17.32 10.09 -17.08
CA PRO A 252 18.47 10.01 -18.00
C PRO A 252 19.44 11.18 -17.88
N SER A 253 18.98 12.35 -17.43
CA SER A 253 19.82 13.53 -17.20
C SER A 253 20.88 13.33 -16.10
N TRP A 254 20.66 12.41 -15.16
CA TRP A 254 21.56 12.19 -14.01
C TRP A 254 22.76 11.30 -14.35
N ILE A 255 22.86 10.77 -15.56
CA ILE A 255 23.88 9.76 -15.94
C ILE A 255 25.33 10.26 -15.79
N ASN A 256 25.52 11.56 -15.97
CA ASN A 256 26.84 12.20 -15.91
C ASN A 256 27.13 12.81 -14.54
N ASP A 257 26.20 12.77 -13.59
CA ASP A 257 26.41 13.33 -12.26
C ASP A 257 27.41 12.47 -11.48
N SER A 258 28.42 13.12 -10.90
CA SER A 258 29.45 12.43 -10.11
C SER A 258 28.94 11.90 -8.78
N ARG A 259 27.89 12.53 -8.22
CA ARG A 259 27.32 12.22 -6.90
C ARG A 259 25.80 12.36 -6.95
N SER A 260 25.11 11.62 -6.08
CA SER A 260 23.68 11.82 -5.84
C SER A 260 23.43 13.16 -5.13
N SER A 261 22.22 13.70 -5.28
CA SER A 261 21.80 14.95 -4.66
C SER A 261 20.35 14.88 -4.22
N VAL A 262 20.05 15.45 -3.06
CA VAL A 262 18.68 15.57 -2.51
C VAL A 262 17.73 16.39 -3.40
N ASN A 263 18.27 17.13 -4.38
CA ASN A 263 17.46 17.89 -5.32
C ASN A 263 17.05 17.09 -6.57
N MET A 264 17.55 15.87 -6.77
CA MET A 264 17.27 15.06 -7.96
C MET A 264 15.77 14.78 -8.09
N LEU A 265 15.12 14.16 -7.11
CA LEU A 265 13.67 13.90 -7.19
C LEU A 265 12.85 15.19 -7.10
N ARG A 266 13.33 16.18 -6.35
CA ARG A 266 12.68 17.50 -6.25
C ARG A 266 12.62 18.19 -7.61
N SER A 267 13.63 18.02 -8.47
CA SER A 267 13.64 18.58 -9.83
C SER A 267 12.56 18.02 -10.75
N LEU A 268 11.99 16.85 -10.42
CA LEU A 268 10.89 16.24 -11.16
C LEU A 268 9.52 16.80 -10.74
N LEU A 269 9.46 17.49 -9.60
CA LEU A 269 8.24 18.14 -9.12
C LEU A 269 7.97 19.41 -9.93
N PRO A 270 6.68 19.75 -10.14
CA PRO A 270 6.30 20.92 -10.92
C PRO A 270 6.73 22.21 -10.22
N SER A 271 7.30 23.14 -11.00
CA SER A 271 7.38 24.56 -10.61
C SER A 271 6.01 25.24 -10.76
N SER A 272 5.89 26.48 -10.28
CA SER A 272 4.66 27.28 -10.41
C SER A 272 4.11 27.24 -11.85
N SER A 273 2.81 26.95 -11.99
CA SER A 273 2.12 26.88 -13.28
C SER A 273 0.73 27.50 -13.19
N THR A 274 0.21 28.00 -14.32
CA THR A 274 -1.11 28.64 -14.42
C THR A 274 -2.26 27.75 -13.92
N VAL A 275 -2.21 26.46 -14.26
CA VAL A 275 -3.06 25.42 -13.64
C VAL A 275 -2.22 24.59 -12.68
N PRO A 276 -2.53 24.56 -11.38
CA PRO A 276 -1.78 23.80 -10.39
C PRO A 276 -1.68 22.31 -10.74
N VAL A 277 -0.47 21.75 -10.66
CA VAL A 277 -0.24 20.32 -10.84
C VAL A 277 -0.40 19.63 -9.49
N GLY A 278 -1.38 18.73 -9.39
CA GLY A 278 -1.62 17.94 -8.18
C GLY A 278 -0.95 16.57 -8.20
N GLN A 279 -0.45 16.13 -9.36
CA GLN A 279 0.12 14.80 -9.53
C GLN A 279 1.10 14.75 -10.71
N VAL A 280 2.23 14.07 -10.52
CA VAL A 280 3.23 13.81 -11.55
C VAL A 280 3.23 12.32 -11.88
N GLY A 281 2.85 11.95 -13.10
CA GLY A 281 2.90 10.59 -13.61
C GLY A 281 4.26 10.25 -14.22
N ILE A 282 4.81 9.09 -13.87
CA ILE A 282 6.12 8.61 -14.31
C ILE A 282 5.97 7.21 -14.89
N ARG A 283 6.37 7.01 -16.15
CA ARG A 283 6.25 5.73 -16.86
C ARG A 283 7.26 4.71 -16.35
N CYS A 284 6.88 3.43 -16.35
CA CYS A 284 7.74 2.35 -15.88
C CYS A 284 8.44 1.61 -17.03
N LEU A 285 9.71 1.33 -16.84
CA LEU A 285 10.51 0.38 -17.62
C LEU A 285 10.57 -0.95 -16.85
N GLU A 286 10.12 -2.05 -17.46
CA GLU A 286 10.04 -3.35 -16.78
C GLU A 286 11.31 -4.18 -16.99
N PHE A 287 12.03 -4.44 -15.90
CA PHE A 287 13.28 -5.22 -15.89
C PHE A 287 13.04 -6.71 -15.64
N GLY A 288 13.88 -7.52 -16.29
CA GLY A 288 13.92 -8.96 -16.26
C GLY A 288 15.09 -9.56 -15.46
N PRO A 289 15.15 -10.90 -15.35
CA PRO A 289 16.11 -11.56 -14.47
C PRO A 289 17.56 -11.40 -14.91
N SER A 290 17.83 -11.02 -16.16
CA SER A 290 19.18 -10.67 -16.62
C SER A 290 20.22 -11.78 -16.39
N LYS A 291 19.83 -13.03 -16.68
CA LYS A 291 20.60 -14.27 -16.46
C LYS A 291 20.85 -14.62 -14.98
N GLN A 292 20.26 -13.89 -14.05
CA GLN A 292 20.38 -14.18 -12.62
C GLN A 292 19.39 -15.27 -12.21
N ARG A 293 19.91 -16.24 -11.45
CA ARG A 293 19.13 -17.37 -10.89
C ARG A 293 18.75 -17.14 -9.42
N SER A 294 19.34 -16.15 -8.77
CA SER A 294 19.07 -15.71 -7.41
C SER A 294 18.98 -14.19 -7.35
N ASN A 295 18.54 -13.65 -6.21
CA ASN A 295 18.61 -12.21 -5.97
C ASN A 295 20.10 -11.77 -5.94
N PRO A 296 20.48 -10.73 -6.69
CA PRO A 296 21.86 -10.24 -6.69
C PRO A 296 22.25 -9.72 -5.31
N LEU A 297 23.43 -10.11 -4.82
CA LEU A 297 23.93 -9.67 -3.51
C LEU A 297 24.14 -8.15 -3.44
N GLN A 298 24.49 -7.54 -4.57
CA GLN A 298 24.70 -6.10 -4.69
C GLN A 298 23.39 -5.31 -4.86
N GLY A 299 22.23 -5.98 -4.90
CA GLY A 299 20.92 -5.33 -5.08
C GLY A 299 20.34 -5.46 -6.48
N VAL A 300 19.05 -5.16 -6.60
CA VAL A 300 18.28 -5.31 -7.83
C VAL A 300 18.78 -4.38 -8.93
N THR A 301 19.25 -3.17 -8.57
CA THR A 301 19.82 -2.20 -9.53
C THR A 301 21.14 -2.67 -10.12
N GLN A 302 21.82 -3.61 -9.46
CA GLN A 302 23.14 -4.10 -9.84
C GLN A 302 23.11 -5.38 -10.66
N GLY A 303 22.16 -6.28 -10.40
CA GLY A 303 22.13 -7.56 -11.14
C GLY A 303 21.06 -7.66 -12.22
N TYR A 304 20.05 -6.78 -12.23
CA TYR A 304 19.01 -6.78 -13.25
C TYR A 304 19.19 -5.60 -14.23
N THR A 305 19.73 -5.87 -15.41
CA THR A 305 20.02 -4.85 -16.44
C THR A 305 19.28 -5.09 -17.75
N CYS A 306 18.72 -6.28 -17.96
CA CYS A 306 17.84 -6.57 -19.08
C CYS A 306 16.44 -6.02 -18.83
N ARG A 307 15.84 -5.38 -19.83
CA ARG A 307 14.45 -4.94 -19.78
C ARG A 307 13.71 -5.14 -21.09
N ARG A 308 12.39 -5.00 -21.02
CA ARG A 308 11.50 -4.92 -22.19
C ARG A 308 11.62 -3.54 -22.86
N ARG A 309 11.31 -3.45 -24.17
CA ARG A 309 11.32 -2.19 -24.94
C ARG A 309 10.17 -1.27 -24.55
N LEU A 310 8.97 -1.84 -24.48
CA LEU A 310 7.75 -1.11 -24.20
C LEU A 310 7.68 -0.74 -22.71
N ASP A 311 7.34 0.52 -22.44
CA ASP A 311 6.91 0.92 -21.11
C ASP A 311 5.52 0.33 -20.82
N GLN A 312 5.32 -0.07 -19.56
CA GLN A 312 4.03 -0.54 -19.09
C GLN A 312 3.75 0.06 -17.72
N ARG A 313 2.54 0.60 -17.55
CA ARG A 313 2.09 1.25 -16.29
C ARG A 313 2.87 2.52 -15.98
N HIS A 314 2.50 3.09 -14.84
CA HIS A 314 3.08 4.30 -14.29
C HIS A 314 3.04 4.28 -12.78
N LYS A 315 3.85 5.16 -12.21
CA LYS A 315 3.78 5.60 -10.81
C LYS A 315 3.47 7.08 -10.73
N SER A 316 3.21 7.56 -9.52
CA SER A 316 3.07 8.99 -9.33
C SER A 316 3.64 9.53 -8.02
N MET A 317 3.98 10.81 -8.10
CA MET A 317 4.16 11.69 -6.96
C MET A 317 2.93 12.59 -6.88
N VAL A 318 2.31 12.67 -5.71
CA VAL A 318 1.00 13.32 -5.51
C VAL A 318 1.13 14.43 -4.49
N LEU A 319 0.65 15.62 -4.80
CA LEU A 319 0.50 16.70 -3.84
C LEU A 319 -0.67 16.36 -2.92
N LEU A 320 -0.41 16.11 -1.63
CA LEU A 320 -1.42 15.60 -0.70
C LEU A 320 -2.60 16.56 -0.53
N ASP A 321 -2.36 17.87 -0.63
CA ASP A 321 -3.44 18.88 -0.56
C ASP A 321 -4.33 18.94 -1.81
N ALA A 322 -3.89 18.35 -2.93
CA ALA A 322 -4.65 18.26 -4.17
C ALA A 322 -5.52 16.99 -4.27
N VAL A 323 -5.37 16.03 -3.35
CA VAL A 323 -6.15 14.78 -3.35
C VAL A 323 -7.62 15.07 -3.07
N ASP A 324 -8.51 14.51 -3.89
CA ASP A 324 -9.97 14.64 -3.74
C ASP A 324 -10.47 14.05 -2.41
N GLU A 325 -11.54 14.60 -1.85
CA GLU A 325 -12.06 14.20 -0.54
C GLU A 325 -12.52 12.73 -0.49
N SER A 326 -12.91 12.16 -1.64
CA SER A 326 -13.23 10.74 -1.79
C SER A 326 -12.04 9.81 -1.54
N LEU A 327 -10.80 10.31 -1.65
CA LEU A 327 -9.54 9.52 -1.62
C LEU A 327 -9.45 8.41 -2.67
N MET A 328 -10.32 8.44 -3.67
CA MET A 328 -10.34 7.46 -4.74
C MET A 328 -8.94 7.36 -5.35
N ASN A 329 -8.43 6.15 -5.44
CA ASN A 329 -7.14 5.89 -6.08
C ASN A 329 -7.15 4.58 -6.86
N VAL A 330 -6.26 4.51 -7.84
CA VAL A 330 -5.94 3.28 -8.56
C VAL A 330 -4.48 2.93 -8.26
N ILE A 331 -4.20 2.75 -6.97
CA ILE A 331 -2.91 2.41 -6.36
C ILE A 331 -1.86 3.50 -6.55
N HIS A 332 -1.43 3.75 -7.78
CA HIS A 332 -0.33 4.65 -8.06
C HIS A 332 -0.76 6.02 -8.58
N HIS A 333 -2.05 6.35 -8.49
CA HIS A 333 -2.55 7.70 -8.72
C HIS A 333 -3.88 7.92 -8.01
N PHE A 334 -4.13 9.16 -7.62
CA PHE A 334 -5.35 9.59 -6.95
C PHE A 334 -6.23 10.42 -7.88
N ARG A 335 -7.54 10.39 -7.59
CA ARG A 335 -8.44 11.43 -8.03
C ARG A 335 -8.02 12.76 -7.39
N LEU A 336 -7.97 13.81 -8.21
CA LEU A 336 -7.60 15.15 -7.77
C LEU A 336 -8.85 16.01 -7.59
N LYS A 337 -8.75 17.00 -6.71
CA LYS A 337 -9.73 18.09 -6.57
C LYS A 337 -9.84 18.87 -7.87
N GLU A 338 -10.99 19.50 -8.06
CA GLU A 338 -11.20 20.44 -9.16
C GLU A 338 -10.13 21.55 -9.17
N GLY A 339 -9.68 21.94 -10.36
CA GLY A 339 -8.61 22.93 -10.55
C GLY A 339 -7.18 22.34 -10.53
N TYR A 340 -6.99 21.10 -10.08
CA TYR A 340 -5.70 20.41 -10.18
C TYR A 340 -5.64 19.45 -11.36
N ARG A 341 -4.46 19.32 -11.96
CA ARG A 341 -4.22 18.39 -13.07
C ARG A 341 -3.06 17.43 -12.82
N MET A 342 -3.04 16.35 -13.60
CA MET A 342 -1.89 15.46 -13.74
C MET A 342 -0.91 16.01 -14.78
N LYS A 343 0.39 15.95 -14.48
CA LYS A 343 1.48 16.17 -15.45
C LYS A 343 2.17 14.83 -15.71
N TRP A 344 2.29 14.43 -16.97
CA TRP A 344 3.10 13.28 -17.35
C TRP A 344 4.53 13.72 -17.63
N LEU A 345 5.50 13.04 -17.04
CA LEU A 345 6.91 13.20 -17.44
C LEU A 345 7.15 12.54 -18.79
N ARG A 346 7.97 13.19 -19.61
CA ARG A 346 8.58 12.57 -20.79
C ARG A 346 9.65 11.58 -20.35
N MET A 347 9.96 10.60 -21.20
CA MET A 347 10.93 9.54 -20.87
C MET A 347 12.34 10.09 -20.63
N GLU A 348 12.65 11.26 -21.20
CA GLU A 348 13.92 11.97 -21.03
C GLU A 348 13.96 12.76 -19.71
N GLU A 349 12.80 13.14 -19.17
CA GLU A 349 12.67 13.85 -17.89
C GLU A 349 12.78 12.87 -16.71
N GLY A 350 12.07 11.75 -16.77
CA GLY A 350 12.08 10.77 -15.68
C GLY A 350 11.32 9.49 -16.00
N VAL A 351 11.84 8.38 -15.49
CA VAL A 351 11.30 7.02 -15.62
C VAL A 351 11.34 6.30 -14.28
N VAL A 352 10.57 5.24 -14.15
CA VAL A 352 10.68 4.27 -13.06
C VAL A 352 11.29 2.99 -13.61
N ASN A 353 12.45 2.60 -13.12
CA ASN A 353 12.94 1.24 -13.34
C ASN A 353 12.22 0.31 -12.37
N HIS A 354 11.34 -0.54 -12.91
CA HIS A 354 10.54 -1.49 -12.15
C HIS A 354 11.13 -2.89 -12.34
N TYR A 355 11.74 -3.41 -11.28
CA TYR A 355 12.34 -4.74 -11.23
C TYR A 355 11.28 -5.84 -11.03
N LYS A 356 10.33 -5.85 -11.96
CA LYS A 356 9.10 -6.64 -11.92
C LYS A 356 9.38 -8.15 -11.98
N TYR A 357 10.23 -8.56 -12.92
CA TYR A 357 10.50 -9.95 -13.26
C TYR A 357 11.87 -10.38 -12.73
N GLN A 358 11.98 -10.48 -11.41
CA GLN A 358 13.22 -10.90 -10.72
C GLN A 358 13.54 -12.38 -10.97
N ALA A 359 14.69 -12.83 -10.44
CA ALA A 359 15.05 -14.25 -10.42
C ALA A 359 13.90 -15.12 -9.87
N TRP A 360 13.76 -16.32 -10.42
CA TRP A 360 12.57 -17.16 -10.19
C TRP A 360 12.23 -17.39 -8.70
N PRO A 361 13.19 -17.68 -7.79
CA PRO A 361 12.88 -17.87 -6.37
C PRO A 361 12.18 -16.67 -5.73
N GLU A 362 12.52 -15.44 -6.14
CA GLU A 362 11.85 -14.23 -5.67
C GLU A 362 10.53 -14.00 -6.38
N PHE A 363 10.51 -14.16 -7.71
CA PHE A 363 9.29 -13.99 -8.49
C PHE A 363 8.16 -14.93 -8.05
N LYS A 364 8.50 -16.19 -7.73
CA LYS A 364 7.55 -17.22 -7.26
C LYS A 364 6.80 -16.79 -6.00
N LYS A 365 7.36 -15.93 -5.15
CA LYS A 365 6.69 -15.42 -3.95
C LYS A 365 5.45 -14.59 -4.29
N LYS A 366 5.47 -13.88 -5.44
CA LYS A 366 4.31 -13.10 -5.95
C LYS A 366 3.07 -13.96 -6.24
N PHE A 367 3.20 -15.29 -6.39
CA PHE A 367 2.07 -16.22 -6.53
C PHE A 367 1.30 -16.50 -5.22
N ARG A 368 1.89 -16.21 -4.06
CA ARG A 368 1.30 -16.59 -2.77
C ARG A 368 0.51 -15.44 -2.13
N GLN A 369 0.97 -14.20 -2.30
CA GLN A 369 0.32 -13.02 -1.74
C GLN A 369 0.40 -11.84 -2.72
N ARG A 370 -0.77 -11.41 -3.22
CA ARG A 370 -0.97 -10.10 -3.86
C ARG A 370 -1.75 -9.18 -2.93
N VAL A 371 -1.37 -7.91 -2.92
CA VAL A 371 -1.87 -6.90 -1.97
C VAL A 371 -2.96 -5.97 -2.53
N SER A 372 -3.12 -5.82 -3.85
CA SER A 372 -4.23 -5.03 -4.41
C SER A 372 -5.58 -5.74 -4.26
N ALA A 373 -6.62 -4.95 -3.96
CA ALA A 373 -8.00 -5.41 -3.79
C ALA A 373 -8.54 -6.11 -5.04
N TYR A 374 -8.30 -5.52 -6.21
CA TYR A 374 -9.03 -5.84 -7.44
C TYR A 374 -8.27 -6.76 -8.41
N VAL A 375 -7.02 -7.11 -8.10
CA VAL A 375 -6.24 -8.01 -8.97
C VAL A 375 -6.58 -9.48 -8.68
N ALA A 376 -6.90 -10.22 -9.75
CA ALA A 376 -7.16 -11.65 -9.71
C ALA A 376 -5.94 -12.43 -9.18
N ASP A 377 -6.22 -13.46 -8.39
CA ASP A 377 -5.18 -14.40 -7.95
C ASP A 377 -4.65 -15.15 -9.18
N TRP A 378 -3.33 -15.20 -9.34
CA TRP A 378 -2.67 -15.88 -10.45
C TRP A 378 -3.01 -17.38 -10.53
N LYS A 379 -3.41 -17.98 -9.40
CA LYS A 379 -3.87 -19.37 -9.35
C LYS A 379 -5.27 -19.58 -9.95
N LYS A 380 -6.01 -18.51 -10.24
CA LYS A 380 -7.35 -18.59 -10.83
C LYS A 380 -7.30 -18.34 -12.32
N GLU A 381 -8.12 -19.05 -13.07
CA GLU A 381 -8.33 -18.84 -14.51
C GLU A 381 -9.18 -17.60 -14.81
N ALA A 382 -8.93 -16.50 -14.10
CA ALA A 382 -9.61 -15.23 -14.30
C ALA A 382 -8.69 -14.24 -15.02
N ASN A 383 -9.25 -13.53 -16.01
CA ASN A 383 -8.61 -12.48 -16.80
C ASN A 383 -7.23 -12.89 -17.37
N PRO A 384 -7.14 -13.95 -18.22
CA PRO A 384 -5.87 -14.46 -18.73
C PRO A 384 -5.09 -13.42 -19.55
N ASN A 385 -5.76 -12.43 -20.15
CA ASN A 385 -5.16 -11.37 -20.97
C ASN A 385 -4.82 -10.09 -20.18
N SER A 386 -4.91 -10.10 -18.83
CA SER A 386 -4.60 -8.91 -18.04
C SER A 386 -3.10 -8.58 -18.08
N ASN A 387 -2.78 -7.28 -18.19
CA ASN A 387 -1.42 -6.75 -18.00
C ASN A 387 -0.88 -6.96 -16.56
N ASP A 388 -1.71 -7.40 -15.62
CA ASP A 388 -1.29 -7.88 -14.29
C ASP A 388 -0.66 -9.26 -14.30
N ARG A 389 -0.80 -10.01 -15.40
CA ARG A 389 -0.18 -11.32 -15.59
C ARG A 389 1.17 -11.19 -16.26
N THR A 390 2.02 -12.17 -15.96
CA THR A 390 3.29 -12.33 -16.64
C THR A 390 3.04 -12.97 -18.01
N PRO A 391 3.50 -12.33 -19.11
CA PRO A 391 3.38 -12.91 -20.43
C PRO A 391 3.99 -14.32 -20.49
N GLY A 392 3.23 -15.28 -21.02
CA GLY A 392 3.68 -16.68 -21.17
C GLY A 392 3.81 -17.48 -19.87
N LEU A 393 3.28 -16.98 -18.75
CA LEU A 393 3.23 -17.70 -17.48
C LEU A 393 1.82 -18.25 -17.24
N GLY A 394 1.74 -19.53 -16.90
CA GLY A 394 0.49 -20.19 -16.54
C GLY A 394 -0.01 -19.81 -15.15
N PHE A 395 -0.87 -20.67 -14.58
CA PHE A 395 -1.52 -20.44 -13.29
C PHE A 395 -0.79 -21.13 -12.11
N LEU A 396 0.25 -21.90 -12.41
CA LEU A 396 1.02 -22.67 -11.43
C LEU A 396 2.37 -22.02 -11.16
N PRO A 397 2.89 -22.10 -9.92
CA PRO A 397 4.19 -21.57 -9.54
C PRO A 397 5.32 -22.53 -9.96
N VAL A 398 5.36 -22.87 -11.25
CA VAL A 398 6.39 -23.69 -11.90
C VAL A 398 7.29 -22.78 -12.74
N GLU A 399 8.60 -22.94 -12.60
CA GLU A 399 9.58 -22.13 -13.33
C GLU A 399 9.42 -22.34 -14.84
N PRO A 400 9.17 -21.28 -15.63
CA PRO A 400 9.18 -21.40 -17.07
C PRO A 400 10.57 -21.76 -17.58
N LYS A 401 10.62 -22.54 -18.67
CA LYS A 401 11.88 -22.78 -19.39
C LYS A 401 12.56 -21.45 -19.72
N ASP A 402 13.87 -21.40 -19.48
CA ASP A 402 14.77 -20.27 -19.73
C ASP A 402 14.31 -18.95 -19.07
N TRP A 403 13.68 -19.01 -17.88
CA TRP A 403 13.21 -17.83 -17.13
C TRP A 403 14.29 -16.76 -16.96
N ASP A 404 15.51 -17.18 -16.64
CA ASP A 404 16.67 -16.32 -16.44
C ASP A 404 17.01 -15.46 -17.68
N ASN A 405 16.63 -15.90 -18.88
CA ASN A 405 16.83 -15.19 -20.15
C ASN A 405 15.59 -14.39 -20.62
N LYS A 406 14.45 -14.47 -19.92
CA LYS A 406 13.22 -13.77 -20.31
C LYS A 406 13.29 -12.27 -20.09
N PHE A 407 12.45 -11.54 -20.83
CA PHE A 407 12.27 -10.09 -20.72
C PHE A 407 13.56 -9.28 -20.95
N CYS A 408 14.50 -9.81 -21.74
CA CYS A 408 15.74 -9.14 -22.13
C CYS A 408 15.70 -8.70 -23.60
N GLU A 409 14.93 -7.65 -23.89
CA GLU A 409 14.87 -7.06 -25.25
C GLU A 409 15.90 -5.94 -25.45
N LEU A 410 16.30 -5.28 -24.35
CA LEU A 410 17.34 -4.26 -24.29
C LEU A 410 18.18 -4.46 -23.03
N ASN A 411 19.50 -4.31 -23.17
CA ASN A 411 20.40 -4.18 -22.03
C ASN A 411 20.50 -2.70 -21.63
N ASP A 412 20.06 -2.37 -20.42
CA ASP A 412 19.98 -1.02 -19.88
C ASP A 412 20.77 -0.94 -18.55
N THR A 413 22.03 -0.52 -18.65
CA THR A 413 22.95 -0.43 -17.51
C THR A 413 22.99 0.96 -16.89
N ARG A 414 22.12 1.89 -17.30
CA ARG A 414 22.23 3.31 -16.91
C ARG A 414 22.12 3.49 -15.40
N LEU A 415 21.08 2.93 -14.78
CA LEU A 415 20.91 3.02 -13.33
C LEU A 415 21.99 2.23 -12.57
N GLN A 416 22.44 1.08 -13.11
CA GLN A 416 23.53 0.29 -12.54
C GLN A 416 24.82 1.13 -12.45
N GLN A 417 25.24 1.75 -13.56
CA GLN A 417 26.46 2.57 -13.62
C GLN A 417 26.39 3.77 -12.68
N VAL A 418 25.23 4.42 -12.64
CA VAL A 418 24.99 5.60 -11.80
C VAL A 418 25.04 5.23 -10.32
N THR A 419 24.36 4.16 -9.91
CA THR A 419 24.37 3.71 -8.52
C THR A 419 25.73 3.19 -8.08
N GLN A 420 26.49 2.51 -8.96
CA GLN A 420 27.89 2.15 -8.69
C GLN A 420 28.75 3.36 -8.40
N ARG A 421 28.55 4.46 -9.14
CA ARG A 421 29.30 5.69 -8.94
C ARG A 421 28.93 6.40 -7.63
N TRP A 422 27.65 6.45 -7.31
CA TRP A 422 27.15 7.19 -6.15
C TRP A 422 27.31 6.43 -4.83
N PHE A 423 27.19 5.11 -4.87
CA PHE A 423 27.04 4.27 -3.68
C PHE A 423 28.00 3.07 -3.67
N GLY A 424 28.82 2.90 -4.70
CA GLY A 424 29.84 1.86 -4.74
C GLY A 424 31.13 2.31 -4.04
N SER A 425 31.74 1.38 -3.33
CA SER A 425 33.06 1.57 -2.71
C SER A 425 33.95 0.36 -3.02
N LYS A 426 35.24 0.61 -3.22
CA LYS A 426 36.26 -0.45 -3.32
C LYS A 426 36.93 -0.63 -1.97
N SER A 427 36.89 -1.85 -1.46
CA SER A 427 37.57 -2.26 -0.23
C SER A 427 38.63 -3.34 -0.52
N ARG A 428 39.44 -3.69 0.48
CA ARG A 428 40.36 -4.85 0.39
C ARG A 428 39.64 -6.17 0.12
N THR A 429 38.36 -6.26 0.49
CA THR A 429 37.51 -7.45 0.28
C THR A 429 36.74 -7.45 -1.04
N GLY A 430 36.91 -6.41 -1.87
CA GLY A 430 36.23 -6.27 -3.16
C GLY A 430 35.34 -5.03 -3.24
N PHE A 431 34.58 -4.95 -4.34
CA PHE A 431 33.61 -3.88 -4.58
C PHE A 431 32.30 -4.16 -3.84
N LYS A 432 31.82 -3.19 -3.07
CA LYS A 432 30.59 -3.27 -2.30
C LYS A 432 29.72 -2.03 -2.53
N MET A 433 28.40 -2.22 -2.47
CA MET A 433 27.42 -1.14 -2.45
C MET A 433 27.13 -0.70 -1.02
N ALA A 434 26.74 0.56 -0.84
CA ALA A 434 26.47 1.17 0.48
C ALA A 434 25.37 0.50 1.31
N TRP A 435 24.56 -0.37 0.72
CA TRP A 435 23.47 -1.10 1.39
C TRP A 435 23.77 -2.59 1.59
N GLN A 436 24.97 -3.05 1.24
CA GLN A 436 25.41 -4.40 1.56
C GLN A 436 25.92 -4.44 3.00
N ASP A 437 25.54 -5.49 3.72
CA ASP A 437 26.04 -5.74 5.07
C ASP A 437 27.59 -5.86 5.06
N GLU A 438 28.21 -5.47 6.17
CA GLU A 438 29.66 -5.58 6.33
C GLU A 438 30.16 -7.03 6.32
#